data_AF-A0A1G0DYF5-F1
#
_entry.id   AF-A0A1G0DYF5-F1
#
_cell.length_a   1.000
_cell.length_b   1.000
_cell.length_c   1.000
_cell.angle_alpha   90.00
_cell.angle_beta   90.00
_cell.angle_gamma   90.00
#
_symmetry.space_group_name_H-M   'P 1'
#
loop_
_entity.id
_entity.type
_entity.pdbx_description
1 polymer ?
#
loop_
_entity_poly.entity_id
_entity_poly.type
_entity_poly.pdbx_seq_one_letter_code
_entity_poly.pdbx_strand_id
1 'polypeptide(L)'
;MFLKTPLTVFALLLLLIGCGGGSSNNLESADVSPNNGESQCAEPQNPYIEGTGHYAGFEWAMNNGGACDGNSESFNEGCQEYFQQEDDYSKCVDSDDDGNDNDSDE
;
A
#
# COMPACT_ATOMS: atom_id res chain seq x y z
N MET A 1 35.88 -14.79 -31.52
CA MET A 1 35.99 -13.47 -32.19
C MET A 1 35.04 -12.51 -31.49
N PHE A 2 35.61 -11.40 -31.01
CA PHE A 2 35.04 -10.13 -30.58
C PHE A 2 33.56 -10.03 -30.15
N LEU A 3 33.35 -9.61 -28.90
CA LEU A 3 32.73 -8.30 -28.64
C LEU A 3 33.28 -7.75 -27.31
N LYS A 4 34.19 -6.79 -27.44
CA LYS A 4 34.65 -5.89 -26.37
C LYS A 4 33.88 -4.60 -26.56
N THR A 5 32.95 -4.30 -25.67
CA THR A 5 32.47 -2.93 -25.48
C THR A 5 32.69 -2.57 -24.02
N PRO A 6 33.60 -1.64 -23.70
CA PRO A 6 33.68 -1.11 -22.34
C PRO A 6 32.40 -0.32 -22.09
N LEU A 7 31.60 -0.73 -21.11
CA LEU A 7 30.48 0.07 -20.65
C LEU A 7 31.08 1.32 -20.03
N THR A 8 30.98 2.40 -20.80
CA THR A 8 31.46 3.73 -20.51
C THR A 8 30.92 4.16 -19.15
N VAL A 9 31.84 4.53 -18.27
CA VAL A 9 31.60 5.13 -16.96
C VAL A 9 30.66 6.32 -17.14
N PHE A 10 29.39 6.14 -16.78
CA PHE A 10 28.42 7.24 -16.77
C PHE A 10 28.71 8.12 -15.57
N ALA A 11 29.35 9.24 -15.89
CA ALA A 11 29.48 10.50 -15.17
C ALA A 11 28.64 10.62 -13.89
N LEU A 12 29.32 10.49 -12.76
CA LEU A 12 28.92 11.08 -11.50
C LEU A 12 29.04 12.61 -11.66
N LEU A 13 27.94 13.33 -11.82
CA LEU A 13 27.93 14.80 -11.75
C LEU A 13 26.80 15.30 -10.86
N LEU A 14 27.26 15.89 -9.76
CA LEU A 14 26.58 16.59 -8.68
C LEU A 14 25.47 17.54 -9.13
N LEU A 15 24.29 17.41 -8.51
CA LEU A 15 23.35 18.52 -8.31
C LEU A 15 22.76 18.44 -6.89
N LEU A 16 23.60 18.72 -5.89
CA LEU A 16 23.14 19.16 -4.57
C LEU A 16 22.84 20.66 -4.65
N ILE A 17 21.69 21.01 -5.20
CA ILE A 17 21.09 22.34 -5.04
C ILE A 17 20.14 22.25 -3.85
N GLY A 18 20.55 22.82 -2.72
CA GLY A 18 19.68 23.05 -1.58
C GLY A 18 18.70 24.19 -1.83
N CYS A 19 17.48 24.02 -1.33
CA CYS A 19 16.57 25.07 -0.92
C CYS A 19 15.97 24.55 0.40
N GLY A 20 16.22 25.16 1.56
CA GLY A 20 15.86 26.54 1.90
C GLY A 20 14.51 26.49 2.62
N GLY A 21 14.54 26.54 3.96
CA GLY A 21 13.33 26.43 4.78
C GLY A 21 12.40 27.64 4.69
N GLY A 22 11.12 27.42 5.04
CA GLY A 22 10.23 28.44 5.59
C GLY A 22 8.98 28.78 4.77
N SER A 23 7.84 28.51 5.42
CA SER A 23 6.52 29.16 5.28
C SER A 23 5.51 28.62 4.26
N SER A 24 4.54 27.95 4.86
CA SER A 24 3.12 27.78 4.54
C SER A 24 2.58 28.57 3.36
N ASN A 25 1.91 27.86 2.45
CA ASN A 25 0.64 28.29 1.88
C ASN A 25 -0.28 27.08 1.81
N ASN A 26 -1.49 27.25 2.34
CA ASN A 26 -2.59 26.29 2.31
C ASN A 26 -2.75 25.70 0.90
N LEU A 27 -2.40 24.42 0.74
CA LEU A 27 -2.93 23.62 -0.35
C LEU A 27 -4.05 22.79 0.25
N GLU A 28 -5.24 23.32 0.08
CA GLU A 28 -6.53 22.70 0.33
C GLU A 28 -6.59 21.40 -0.50
N SER A 29 -6.12 20.31 0.10
CA SER A 29 -6.51 18.96 -0.29
C SER A 29 -7.60 18.56 0.68
N ALA A 30 -8.74 18.21 0.09
CA ALA A 30 -10.00 18.03 0.78
C ALA A 30 -9.89 17.08 1.98
N ASP A 31 -10.56 17.49 3.05
CA ASP A 31 -11.00 16.64 4.17
C ASP A 31 -9.88 15.94 4.97
N VAL A 32 -9.23 16.72 5.83
CA VAL A 32 -8.82 16.18 7.15
C VAL A 32 -9.68 16.91 8.17
N SER A 33 -10.83 16.32 8.50
CA SER A 33 -11.59 16.70 9.69
C SER A 33 -10.87 16.14 10.92
N PRO A 34 -10.35 16.96 11.85
CA PRO A 34 -9.71 16.45 13.05
C PRO A 34 -10.74 16.44 14.18
N ASN A 35 -11.62 15.44 14.24
CA ASN A 35 -12.39 15.15 15.46
C ASN A 35 -12.86 13.70 15.50
N ASN A 36 -12.63 13.09 16.67
CA ASN A 36 -13.21 11.86 17.21
C ASN A 36 -12.46 10.56 16.89
N GLY A 37 -12.22 9.77 17.94
CA GLY A 37 -11.53 8.49 17.88
C GLY A 37 -12.36 7.44 17.16
N GLU A 38 -12.24 7.39 15.85
CA GLU A 38 -12.73 6.32 15.00
C GLU A 38 -11.51 5.57 14.49
N SER A 39 -11.39 4.30 14.85
CA SER A 39 -10.53 3.33 14.17
C SER A 39 -11.02 3.26 12.73
N GLN A 40 -10.48 4.09 11.86
CA GLN A 40 -10.87 4.05 10.45
C GLN A 40 -10.12 2.91 9.78
N CYS A 41 -10.70 1.71 9.85
CA CYS A 41 -10.20 0.53 9.17
C CYS A 41 -9.95 0.83 7.69
N ALA A 42 -8.72 0.59 7.23
CA ALA A 42 -8.35 0.84 5.85
C ALA A 42 -8.72 -0.38 4.99
N GLU A 43 -9.57 -0.19 3.98
CA GLU A 43 -9.87 -1.21 2.98
C GLU A 43 -8.59 -1.60 2.20
N PRO A 44 -8.48 -2.84 1.70
CA PRO A 44 -7.31 -3.26 0.93
C PRO A 44 -7.05 -2.38 -0.30
N GLN A 45 -5.78 -1.97 -0.49
CA GLN A 45 -5.32 -1.15 -1.61
C GLN A 45 -4.04 -1.74 -2.21
N ASN A 46 -3.94 -1.74 -3.54
CA ASN A 46 -2.80 -2.27 -4.26
C ASN A 46 -1.61 -1.29 -4.18
N PRO A 47 -0.51 -1.63 -3.46
CA PRO A 47 0.62 -0.71 -3.29
C PRO A 47 1.60 -0.75 -4.47
N TYR A 48 1.39 -1.64 -5.43
CA TYR A 48 2.34 -1.94 -6.48
C TYR A 48 2.08 -1.14 -7.75
N ILE A 49 3.13 -0.88 -8.51
CA ILE A 49 3.03 -0.16 -9.79
C ILE A 49 2.34 -1.07 -10.81
N GLU A 50 1.39 -0.50 -11.57
CA GLU A 50 0.69 -1.22 -12.65
C GLU A 50 1.65 -1.91 -13.63
N GLY A 51 1.26 -3.10 -14.09
CA GLY A 51 2.04 -3.90 -15.02
C GLY A 51 3.18 -4.71 -14.38
N THR A 52 3.38 -4.63 -13.06
CA THR A 52 4.28 -5.52 -12.32
C THR A 52 3.60 -6.86 -11.99
N GLY A 53 4.41 -7.88 -11.68
CA GLY A 53 3.89 -9.17 -11.22
C GLY A 53 3.13 -9.06 -9.91
N HIS A 54 3.62 -8.26 -8.96
CA HIS A 54 2.95 -7.96 -7.70
C HIS A 54 1.58 -7.32 -7.90
N TYR A 55 1.53 -6.29 -8.74
CA TYR A 55 0.26 -5.64 -9.09
C TYR A 55 -0.74 -6.65 -9.64
N ALA A 56 -0.30 -7.49 -10.60
CA ALA A 56 -1.17 -8.50 -11.20
C ALA A 56 -1.63 -9.57 -10.18
N GLY A 57 -0.77 -9.95 -9.23
CA GLY A 57 -1.10 -10.85 -8.14
C GLY A 57 -2.16 -10.31 -7.20
N PHE A 58 -2.00 -9.05 -6.78
CA PHE A 58 -2.95 -8.35 -5.93
C PHE A 58 -4.31 -8.21 -6.62
N GLU A 59 -4.33 -7.69 -7.86
CA GLU A 59 -5.57 -7.54 -8.64
C GLU A 59 -6.26 -8.89 -8.88
N TRP A 60 -5.49 -9.94 -9.14
CA TRP A 60 -6.06 -11.26 -9.32
C TRP A 60 -6.74 -11.76 -8.04
N ALA A 61 -6.08 -11.63 -6.88
CA ALA A 61 -6.63 -12.05 -5.60
C ALA A 61 -7.90 -11.27 -5.25
N MET A 62 -7.90 -9.95 -5.44
CA MET A 62 -9.08 -9.09 -5.25
C MET A 62 -10.29 -9.52 -6.10
N ASN A 63 -10.06 -9.95 -7.35
CA ASN A 63 -11.14 -10.26 -8.27
C ASN A 63 -11.60 -11.73 -8.23
N ASN A 64 -10.74 -12.65 -7.80
CA ASN A 64 -10.98 -14.09 -7.92
C ASN A 64 -10.95 -14.83 -6.57
N GLY A 65 -10.24 -14.29 -5.58
CA GLY A 65 -9.88 -14.99 -4.35
C GLY A 65 -9.04 -16.25 -4.61
N GLY A 66 -8.95 -17.12 -3.60
CA GLY A 66 -8.28 -18.42 -3.72
C GLY A 66 -6.83 -18.43 -3.21
N ALA A 67 -6.07 -19.46 -3.60
CA ALA A 67 -4.70 -19.66 -3.13
C ALA A 67 -3.66 -18.92 -3.99
N CYS A 68 -2.60 -18.42 -3.36
CA CYS A 68 -1.49 -17.73 -4.02
C CYS A 68 -0.42 -18.70 -4.54
N ASP A 69 -0.83 -19.62 -5.42
CA ASP A 69 0.00 -20.71 -5.95
C ASP A 69 0.41 -20.49 -7.42
N GLY A 70 0.56 -19.22 -7.82
CA GLY A 70 1.04 -18.84 -9.14
C GLY A 70 2.49 -19.26 -9.40
N ASN A 71 2.89 -19.31 -10.67
CA ASN A 71 4.25 -19.69 -11.07
C ASN A 71 5.30 -18.56 -10.91
N SER A 72 4.90 -17.37 -10.47
CA SER A 72 5.77 -16.21 -10.32
C SER A 72 5.81 -15.78 -8.87
N GLU A 73 7.00 -15.69 -8.29
CA GLU A 73 7.20 -15.25 -6.90
C GLU A 73 6.56 -13.88 -6.65
N SER A 74 6.82 -12.91 -7.54
CA SER A 74 6.21 -11.57 -7.46
C SER A 74 4.69 -11.57 -7.53
N PHE A 75 4.09 -12.49 -8.30
CA PHE A 75 2.64 -12.62 -8.35
C PHE A 75 2.12 -13.17 -7.02
N ASN A 76 2.77 -14.19 -6.46
CA ASN A 76 2.36 -14.78 -5.19
C ASN A 76 2.50 -13.79 -4.04
N GLU A 77 3.57 -12.99 -4.03
CA GLU A 77 3.76 -11.91 -3.05
C GLU A 77 2.63 -10.88 -3.12
N GLY A 78 2.26 -10.42 -4.33
CA GLY A 78 1.15 -9.48 -4.50
C GLY A 78 -0.22 -10.07 -4.11
N CYS A 79 -0.44 -11.35 -4.40
CA CYS A 79 -1.65 -12.07 -3.99
C CYS A 79 -1.74 -12.19 -2.46
N GLN A 80 -0.64 -12.53 -1.79
CA GLN A 80 -0.58 -12.64 -0.32
C GLN A 80 -0.81 -11.28 0.35
N GLU A 81 -0.28 -10.21 -0.23
CA GLU A 81 -0.49 -8.85 0.26
C GLU A 81 -1.98 -8.49 0.32
N TYR A 82 -2.76 -8.83 -0.72
CA TYR A 82 -4.21 -8.61 -0.70
C TYR A 82 -4.89 -9.31 0.48
N PHE A 83 -4.62 -10.61 0.68
CA PHE A 83 -5.23 -11.36 1.77
C PHE A 83 -4.79 -10.90 3.15
N GLN A 84 -3.55 -10.45 3.28
CA GLN A 84 -3.08 -9.87 4.54
C GLN A 84 -3.85 -8.59 4.87
N GLN A 85 -4.02 -7.69 3.87
CA GLN A 85 -4.79 -6.47 4.06
C GLN A 85 -6.28 -6.76 4.30
N GLU A 86 -6.87 -7.75 3.63
CA GLU A 86 -8.27 -8.16 3.85
C GLU A 86 -8.46 -8.70 5.28
N ASP A 87 -7.55 -9.54 5.75
CA ASP A 87 -7.57 -10.10 7.11
C ASP A 87 -7.41 -9.01 8.17
N ASP A 88 -6.50 -8.05 7.95
CA ASP A 88 -6.32 -6.91 8.85
C ASP A 88 -7.53 -5.98 8.85
N TYR A 89 -8.14 -5.74 7.69
CA TYR A 89 -9.39 -4.98 7.58
C TYR A 89 -10.54 -5.69 8.31
N SER A 90 -10.73 -6.99 8.09
CA SER A 90 -11.77 -7.80 8.75
C SER A 90 -11.64 -7.73 10.27
N LYS A 91 -10.43 -7.95 10.80
CA LYS A 91 -10.19 -7.87 12.26
C LYS A 91 -10.47 -6.48 12.80
N CYS A 92 -10.14 -5.44 12.04
CA CYS A 92 -10.37 -4.07 12.45
C CYS A 92 -11.87 -3.78 12.54
N VAL A 93 -12.65 -4.11 11.49
CA VAL A 93 -14.10 -3.88 11.50
C VAL A 93 -14.82 -4.73 12.54
N ASP A 94 -14.35 -5.95 12.79
CA ASP A 94 -14.90 -6.81 13.85
C ASP A 94 -14.60 -6.24 15.25
N SER A 95 -13.42 -5.65 15.46
CA SER A 95 -13.03 -5.04 16.74
C SER A 95 -13.77 -3.72 17.02
N ASP A 96 -14.29 -3.06 15.99
CA ASP A 96 -15.04 -1.81 16.11
C ASP A 96 -16.53 -2.03 16.44
N ASP A 97 -17.06 -3.24 16.26
CA ASP A 97 -18.45 -3.61 16.60
C ASP A 97 -18.62 -4.05 18.07
N ASP A 98 -17.52 -4.31 18.79
CA ASP A 98 -17.50 -4.73 20.21
C ASP A 98 -17.70 -3.54 21.21
N GLY A 99 -18.60 -2.61 20.88
CA GLY A 99 -18.63 -1.28 21.49
C GLY A 99 -19.93 -0.78 22.11
N ASN A 100 -21.06 -1.50 22.08
CA ASN A 100 -22.28 -1.02 22.73
C ASN A 100 -23.25 -2.10 23.25
N ASP A 101 -22.74 -3.07 24.00
CA ASP A 101 -23.57 -3.88 24.89
C ASP A 101 -23.40 -3.39 26.33
N ASN A 102 -23.91 -2.19 26.63
CA ASN A 102 -24.36 -1.92 28.00
C ASN A 102 -25.78 -2.49 28.12
N ASP A 103 -25.83 -3.82 28.24
CA ASP A 103 -27.01 -4.53 28.70
C ASP A 103 -27.50 -3.88 30.00
N SER A 104 -28.74 -3.41 29.94
CA SER A 104 -29.45 -2.81 31.04
C SER A 104 -29.88 -3.93 31.99
N ASP A 105 -29.03 -4.31 32.92
CA ASP A 105 -29.41 -5.16 34.05
C ASP A 105 -29.81 -4.31 35.26
N GLU A 106 -31.14 -4.15 35.39
CA GLU A 106 -32.01 -4.01 36.58
C GLU A 106 -31.63 -3.08 37.75
#